data_AF-A0A0F7TMT4-F1
#
_entry.id   AF-A0A0F7TMT4-F1
#
_cell.length_a   1.000
_cell.length_b   1.000
_cell.length_c   1.000
_cell.angle_alpha   90.00
_cell.angle_beta   90.00
_cell.angle_gamma   90.00
#
_symmetry.space_group_name_H-M   'P 1'
#
loop_
_entity.id
_entity.type
_entity.pdbx_description
1 polymer ?
#
loop_
_entity_poly.entity_id
_entity_poly.type
_entity_poly.pdbx_seq_one_letter_code
_entity_poly.pdbx_strand_id
1 'polypeptide(L)'
;MATELCPVYAPFFGALGCTSAIVFTCFGAAYGTAKAGVGVCSMGVLRPDLIVKNIVPIVMAGIIGIYGLVVSVLVANDLTQKLPLYTGFIQLGAGLAVGLAGLAAGFAIGIVGDAGVRGTAQQPRLYVGMILILIFAEVLGLYGLIVALLMNSRSKAVC
;
A
#
# COMPACT_ATOMS: atom_id res chain seq x y z
N MET A 1 -9.72 -36.82 3.07
CA MET A 1 -8.53 -37.41 2.43
C MET A 1 -7.79 -36.27 1.76
N ALA A 2 -6.52 -36.05 2.05
CA ALA A 2 -5.73 -35.07 1.31
C ALA A 2 -5.63 -35.56 -0.14
N THR A 3 -6.20 -34.81 -1.08
CA THR A 3 -6.04 -35.07 -2.51
C THR A 3 -4.78 -34.36 -2.98
N GLU A 4 -4.14 -34.82 -4.06
CA GLU A 4 -2.97 -34.18 -4.69
C GLU A 4 -3.14 -32.66 -4.89
N LEU A 5 -4.39 -32.21 -5.10
CA LEU A 5 -4.75 -30.81 -5.33
C LEU A 5 -5.01 -30.00 -4.04
N CYS A 6 -5.25 -30.67 -2.91
CA CYS A 6 -5.67 -30.07 -1.63
C CYS A 6 -4.79 -30.56 -0.46
N PRO A 7 -3.49 -30.23 -0.44
CA PRO A 7 -2.61 -30.61 0.63
C PRO A 7 -2.85 -29.79 1.92
N VAL A 8 -2.50 -30.36 3.07
CA VAL A 8 -2.69 -29.73 4.39
C VAL A 8 -1.89 -28.42 4.55
N TYR A 9 -0.83 -28.24 3.77
CA TYR A 9 -0.01 -27.03 3.79
C TYR A 9 -0.52 -25.90 2.87
N ALA A 10 -1.60 -26.10 2.10
CA ALA A 10 -2.17 -25.07 1.23
C ALA A 10 -2.51 -23.72 1.93
N PRO A 11 -3.14 -23.70 3.13
CA PRO A 11 -3.50 -22.43 3.79
C PRO A 11 -2.29 -21.62 4.26
N PHE A 12 -1.09 -22.22 4.35
CA PHE A 12 0.14 -21.48 4.69
C PHE A 12 0.40 -20.33 3.71
N PHE A 13 0.21 -20.58 2.40
CA PHE A 13 0.41 -19.57 1.38
C PHE A 13 -0.63 -18.45 1.43
N GLY A 14 -1.89 -18.79 1.76
CA GLY A 14 -2.95 -17.80 1.97
C GLY A 14 -2.68 -16.88 3.17
N ALA A 15 -2.24 -17.46 4.30
CA ALA A 15 -1.86 -16.71 5.49
C ALA A 15 -0.64 -15.80 5.24
N LEU A 16 0.33 -16.27 4.46
CA LEU A 16 1.48 -15.46 4.06
C LEU A 16 1.09 -14.34 3.09
N GLY A 17 0.15 -14.61 2.17
CA GLY A 17 -0.47 -13.59 1.32
C GLY A 17 -1.12 -12.47 2.13
N CYS A 18 -2.00 -12.81 3.08
CA CYS A 18 -2.62 -11.85 3.98
C CYS A 18 -1.59 -11.03 4.78
N THR A 19 -0.56 -11.69 5.31
CA THR A 19 0.52 -11.01 6.06
C THR A 19 1.33 -10.07 5.17
N SER A 20 1.72 -10.53 3.97
CA SER A 20 2.51 -9.74 3.03
C SER A 20 1.77 -8.50 2.51
N ALA A 21 0.45 -8.60 2.33
CA ALA A 21 -0.39 -7.50 1.91
C ALA A 21 -0.34 -6.33 2.89
N ILE A 22 -0.48 -6.58 4.19
CA ILE A 22 -0.49 -5.52 5.20
C ILE A 22 0.92 -5.04 5.58
N VAL A 23 1.88 -5.96 5.73
CA VAL A 23 3.23 -5.60 6.21
C VAL A 23 3.91 -4.64 5.24
N PHE A 24 3.93 -4.95 3.95
CA PHE A 24 4.64 -4.13 2.97
C PHE A 24 3.94 -2.78 2.71
N THR A 25 2.59 -2.73 2.69
CA THR A 25 1.89 -1.45 2.56
C THR A 25 2.07 -0.58 3.80
N CYS A 26 2.08 -1.17 5.01
CA CYS A 26 2.38 -0.45 6.25
C CYS A 26 3.81 0.09 6.25
N PHE A 27 4.80 -0.66 5.75
CA PHE A 27 6.15 -0.14 5.57
C PHE A 27 6.19 1.05 4.60
N GLY A 28 5.49 0.96 3.47
CA GLY A 28 5.36 2.07 2.52
C GLY A 28 4.72 3.32 3.14
N ALA A 29 3.60 3.14 3.84
CA ALA A 29 2.88 4.21 4.53
C ALA A 29 3.72 4.84 5.65
N ALA A 30 4.43 4.03 6.43
CA ALA A 30 5.31 4.49 7.50
C ALA A 30 6.49 5.30 6.94
N TYR A 31 7.16 4.82 5.89
CA TYR A 31 8.25 5.55 5.25
C TYR A 31 7.77 6.87 4.63
N GLY A 32 6.65 6.84 3.91
CA GLY A 32 6.02 8.02 3.31
C GLY A 32 5.70 9.09 4.36
N THR A 33 5.07 8.66 5.46
CA THR A 33 4.73 9.53 6.60
C THR A 33 5.97 10.08 7.29
N ALA A 34 6.99 9.25 7.52
CA ALA A 34 8.21 9.66 8.20
C ALA A 34 8.96 10.74 7.41
N LYS A 35 9.19 10.53 6.11
CA LYS A 35 9.95 11.48 5.27
C LYS A 35 9.16 12.76 5.01
N ALA A 36 7.89 12.66 4.64
CA ALA A 36 7.05 13.85 4.46
C ALA A 36 6.86 14.63 5.77
N GLY A 37 6.71 13.93 6.90
CA GLY A 37 6.58 14.53 8.23
C GLY A 37 7.81 15.33 8.64
N VAL A 38 9.02 14.81 8.41
CA VAL A 38 10.27 15.57 8.64
C VAL A 38 10.30 16.84 7.79
N GLY A 39 9.89 16.75 6.52
CA GLY A 39 9.77 17.90 5.63
C GLY A 39 8.80 18.96 6.15
N VAL A 40 7.58 18.56 6.54
CA VAL A 40 6.55 19.46 7.07
C VAL A 40 7.01 20.12 8.37
N CYS A 41 7.57 19.36 9.31
CA CYS A 41 8.10 19.90 10.57
C CYS A 41 9.23 20.89 10.33
N SER A 42 10.16 20.59 9.42
CA SER A 42 11.28 21.49 9.10
C SER A 42 10.83 22.81 8.47
N MET A 43 9.83 22.76 7.60
CA MET A 43 9.21 23.93 6.99
C MET A 43 8.36 24.72 8.00
N GLY A 44 7.65 24.03 8.89
CA GLY A 44 6.74 24.59 9.87
C GLY A 44 7.41 25.49 10.91
N VAL A 45 8.72 25.34 11.15
CA VAL A 45 9.49 26.24 12.03
C VAL A 45 9.51 27.67 11.48
N LEU A 46 9.62 27.82 10.16
CA LEU A 46 9.73 29.14 9.52
C LEU A 46 8.39 29.65 8.98
N ARG A 47 7.49 28.76 8.55
CA ARG A 47 6.17 29.11 7.99
C ARG A 47 5.06 28.22 8.56
N PRO A 48 4.58 28.49 9.79
CA PRO A 48 3.55 27.69 10.44
C PRO A 48 2.21 27.69 9.69
N ASP A 49 1.88 28.79 9.01
CA ASP A 49 0.62 28.94 8.26
C ASP A 49 0.46 27.91 7.12
N LEU A 50 1.59 27.38 6.63
CA LEU A 50 1.61 26.42 5.52
C LEU A 50 1.52 24.96 5.98
N ILE A 51 1.54 24.67 7.29
CA ILE A 51 1.53 23.30 7.83
C ILE A 51 0.26 22.56 7.39
N VAL A 52 -0.91 23.17 7.59
CA VAL A 52 -2.21 22.54 7.26
C VAL A 52 -2.30 22.23 5.77
N LYS A 53 -1.79 23.13 4.93
CA LYS A 53 -1.77 22.97 3.48
C LYS A 53 -0.81 21.85 3.03
N ASN A 54 0.32 21.70 3.70
CA ASN A 54 1.36 20.74 3.32
C ASN A 54 1.22 19.35 3.97
N ILE A 55 0.10 19.07 4.66
CA ILE A 55 -0.20 17.74 5.23
C ILE A 55 -0.63 16.70 4.16
N VAL A 56 -1.02 17.14 2.96
CA VAL A 56 -1.53 16.27 1.88
C VAL A 56 -0.64 15.04 1.60
N PRO A 57 0.70 15.12 1.50
CA PRO A 57 1.54 13.96 1.23
C PRO A 57 1.48 12.90 2.36
N ILE A 58 1.29 13.33 3.61
CA ILE A 58 1.14 12.43 4.77
C ILE A 58 -0.18 11.66 4.66
N VAL A 59 -1.27 12.36 4.31
CA VAL A 59 -2.58 11.72 4.11
C VAL A 59 -2.52 10.72 2.97
N MET A 60 -1.88 11.07 1.85
CA MET A 60 -1.70 10.17 0.71
C MET A 60 -0.87 8.93 1.06
N ALA A 61 0.17 9.06 1.88
CA ALA A 61 0.91 7.91 2.40
C ALA A 61 0.02 6.99 3.26
N GLY A 62 -0.91 7.55 4.04
CA GLY A 62 -1.87 6.79 4.84
C GLY A 62 -2.86 5.96 4.01
N ILE A 63 -3.29 6.47 2.85
CA ILE A 63 -4.23 5.78 1.96
C ILE A 63 -3.65 4.44 1.45
N ILE A 64 -2.33 4.36 1.23
CA ILE A 64 -1.65 3.12 0.81
C ILE A 64 -1.85 1.99 1.83
N GLY A 65 -1.85 2.31 3.13
CA GLY A 65 -2.10 1.32 4.19
C GLY A 65 -3.50 0.74 4.10
N ILE A 66 -4.49 1.55 3.71
CA ILE A 66 -5.88 1.12 3.53
C ILE A 66 -5.99 0.09 2.38
N TYR A 67 -5.22 0.26 1.30
CA TYR A 67 -5.23 -0.72 0.20
C TYR A 67 -4.80 -2.12 0.67
N GLY A 68 -3.72 -2.20 1.44
CA GLY A 68 -3.26 -3.48 2.00
C GLY A 68 -4.26 -4.05 3.02
N LEU A 69 -4.89 -3.20 3.83
CA LEU A 69 -5.93 -3.61 4.78
C LEU A 69 -7.13 -4.24 4.07
N VAL A 70 -7.64 -3.61 3.01
CA VAL A 70 -8.79 -4.13 2.25
C VAL A 70 -8.49 -5.51 1.67
N VAL A 71 -7.32 -5.70 1.03
CA VAL A 71 -6.93 -7.01 0.48
C VAL A 71 -6.73 -8.05 1.58
N SER A 72 -6.10 -7.68 2.70
CA SER A 72 -5.87 -8.59 3.82
C SER A 72 -7.19 -9.10 4.42
N VAL A 73 -8.16 -8.21 4.62
CA VAL A 73 -9.49 -8.58 5.14
C VAL A 73 -10.23 -9.49 4.17
N LEU A 74 -10.15 -9.24 2.86
CA LEU A 74 -10.77 -10.10 1.85
C LEU A 74 -10.15 -11.50 1.84
N VAL A 75 -8.81 -11.59 1.86
CA VAL A 75 -8.11 -12.88 1.90
C VAL A 75 -8.42 -13.63 3.20
N ALA A 76 -8.43 -12.94 4.35
CA ALA A 76 -8.73 -13.54 5.65
C ALA A 76 -10.14 -14.17 5.73
N ASN A 77 -11.13 -13.56 5.08
CA ASN A 77 -12.49 -14.11 5.03
C ASN A 77 -12.61 -15.38 4.18
N ASP A 78 -11.73 -15.54 3.18
CA ASP A 78 -11.72 -16.69 2.28
C ASP A 78 -10.78 -17.83 2.77
N LEU A 79 -10.13 -17.69 3.94
CA LEU A 79 -9.22 -18.68 4.51
C LEU A 79 -10.00 -19.81 5.23
N THR A 80 -9.82 -21.05 4.76
CA THR A 80 -10.35 -22.25 5.42
C THR A 80 -9.31 -23.38 5.46
N GLN A 81 -9.54 -24.42 6.26
CA GLN A 81 -8.60 -25.54 6.39
C GLN A 81 -8.52 -26.43 5.13
N LYS A 82 -9.59 -26.46 4.32
CA LYS A 82 -9.68 -27.24 3.07
C LYS A 82 -9.58 -26.29 1.88
N LEU A 83 -8.38 -25.84 1.56
CA LEU A 83 -8.11 -25.01 0.39
C LEU A 83 -7.37 -25.81 -0.69
N PRO A 84 -7.68 -25.60 -1.98
CA PRO A 84 -6.83 -26.11 -3.04
C PRO A 84 -5.55 -25.28 -3.11
N LEU A 85 -4.45 -25.92 -3.51
CA LEU A 85 -3.14 -25.26 -3.59
C LEU A 85 -3.16 -24.04 -4.53
N TYR A 86 -3.98 -24.10 -5.59
CA TYR A 86 -4.24 -22.99 -6.51
C TYR A 86 -4.72 -21.73 -5.78
N THR A 87 -5.70 -21.85 -4.88
CA THR A 87 -6.22 -20.72 -4.10
C THR A 87 -5.14 -20.12 -3.21
N GLY A 88 -4.34 -20.96 -2.55
CA GLY A 88 -3.22 -20.51 -1.72
C GLY A 88 -2.19 -19.67 -2.48
N PHE A 89 -1.80 -20.10 -3.70
CA PHE A 89 -0.88 -19.34 -4.53
C PHE A 89 -1.48 -18.05 -5.09
N ILE A 90 -2.77 -18.07 -5.47
CA ILE A 90 -3.47 -16.86 -5.91
C ILE A 90 -3.53 -15.82 -4.76
N GLN A 91 -3.85 -16.25 -3.53
CA GLN A 91 -3.89 -15.37 -2.36
C GLN A 91 -2.52 -14.82 -2.00
N LEU A 92 -1.47 -15.63 -2.12
CA LEU A 92 -0.09 -15.18 -1.96
C LEU A 92 0.29 -14.11 -3.01
N GLY A 93 -0.01 -14.38 -4.28
CA GLY A 93 0.27 -13.46 -5.38
C GLY A 93 -0.51 -12.15 -5.25
N ALA A 94 -1.78 -12.22 -4.83
CA ALA A 94 -2.61 -11.04 -4.58
C ALA A 94 -2.02 -10.16 -3.46
N GLY A 95 -1.56 -10.78 -2.37
CA GLY A 95 -0.92 -10.06 -1.26
C GLY A 95 0.40 -9.40 -1.63
N LEU A 96 1.27 -10.10 -2.37
CA LEU A 96 2.53 -9.55 -2.84
C LEU A 96 2.35 -8.42 -3.86
N ALA A 97 1.36 -8.53 -4.76
CA ALA A 97 1.06 -7.52 -5.77
C ALA A 97 0.70 -6.17 -5.13
N VAL A 98 -0.23 -6.16 -4.16
CA VAL A 98 -0.59 -4.92 -3.45
C VAL A 98 0.52 -4.47 -2.49
N GLY A 99 1.18 -5.42 -1.81
CA GLY A 99 2.20 -5.14 -0.81
C GLY A 99 3.41 -4.41 -1.40
N LEU A 100 4.05 -5.01 -2.40
CA LEU A 100 5.27 -4.46 -3.01
C LEU A 100 4.99 -3.19 -3.84
N ALA A 101 3.85 -3.12 -4.52
CA ALA A 101 3.43 -1.91 -5.22
C ALA A 101 3.16 -0.75 -4.23
N GLY A 102 2.49 -1.03 -3.12
CA GLY A 102 2.25 -0.05 -2.06
C GLY A 102 3.54 0.42 -1.38
N LEU A 103 4.49 -0.49 -1.16
CA LEU A 103 5.82 -0.13 -0.67
C LEU A 103 6.51 0.87 -1.61
N ALA A 104 6.55 0.57 -2.91
CA ALA A 104 7.16 1.44 -3.92
C ALA A 104 6.46 2.81 -4.01
N ALA A 105 5.12 2.83 -3.97
CA ALA A 105 4.34 4.07 -3.94
C ALA A 105 4.66 4.91 -2.70
N GLY A 106 4.77 4.29 -1.53
CA GLY A 106 5.13 4.97 -0.28
C GLY A 106 6.53 5.58 -0.30
N PHE A 107 7.50 4.90 -0.92
CA PHE A 107 8.84 5.46 -1.15
C PHE A 107 8.82 6.70 -2.04
N ALA A 108 8.09 6.64 -3.16
CA ALA A 108 7.95 7.77 -4.08
C ALA A 108 7.29 8.97 -3.38
N ILE A 109 6.16 8.75 -2.70
CA ILE A 109 5.43 9.80 -1.97
C ILE A 109 6.30 10.42 -0.88
N GLY A 110 7.04 9.63 -0.11
CA GLY A 110 7.88 10.14 0.98
C GLY A 110 8.99 11.07 0.50
N ILE A 111 9.70 10.69 -0.57
CA ILE A 111 10.82 11.49 -1.11
C ILE A 111 10.30 12.74 -1.82
N VAL A 112 9.29 12.59 -2.67
CA VAL A 112 8.67 13.72 -3.37
C VAL A 112 8.00 14.67 -2.37
N GLY A 113 7.36 14.13 -1.33
CA GLY A 113 6.75 14.89 -0.26
C GLY A 113 7.75 15.74 0.49
N ASP A 114 8.86 15.17 0.99
CA ASP A 114 9.91 15.92 1.71
C ASP A 114 10.52 17.03 0.85
N ALA A 115 10.87 16.75 -0.40
CA ALA A 115 11.41 17.76 -1.32
C ALA A 115 10.36 18.83 -1.69
N GLY A 116 9.13 18.40 -1.94
CA GLY A 116 8.03 19.25 -2.38
C GLY A 116 7.57 20.24 -1.31
N VAL A 117 7.46 19.81 -0.05
CA VAL A 117 7.06 20.70 1.06
C VAL A 117 8.14 21.74 1.36
N ARG A 118 9.43 21.37 1.27
CA ARG A 118 10.55 22.31 1.41
C ARG A 118 10.60 23.31 0.25
N GLY A 119 10.39 22.85 -0.99
CA GLY A 119 10.33 23.74 -2.16
C GLY A 119 9.13 24.68 -2.13
N THR A 120 7.98 24.21 -1.67
CA THR A 120 6.77 25.03 -1.50
C THR A 120 6.96 26.13 -0.44
N ALA A 121 7.81 25.89 0.56
CA ALA A 121 8.20 26.89 1.54
C ALA A 121 8.90 28.10 0.89
N GLN A 122 9.70 27.87 -0.16
CA GLN A 122 10.38 28.93 -0.89
C GLN A 122 9.46 29.56 -1.94
N GLN A 123 8.78 28.73 -2.74
CA GLN A 123 7.91 29.18 -3.83
C GLN A 123 6.52 28.55 -3.75
N PRO A 124 5.48 29.30 -3.34
CA PRO A 124 4.13 28.75 -3.13
C PRO A 124 3.45 28.25 -4.41
N ARG A 125 3.88 28.72 -5.59
CA ARG A 125 3.39 28.26 -6.90
C ARG A 125 3.77 26.79 -7.18
N LEU A 126 4.78 26.25 -6.50
CA LEU A 126 5.23 24.87 -6.68
C LEU A 126 4.24 23.83 -6.10
N TYR A 127 3.35 24.26 -5.20
CA TYR A 127 2.39 23.39 -4.51
C TYR A 127 1.51 22.58 -5.47
N VAL A 128 1.01 23.21 -6.54
CA VAL A 128 0.14 22.52 -7.52
C VAL A 128 0.94 21.47 -8.29
N GLY A 129 2.19 21.77 -8.65
CA GLY A 129 3.08 20.80 -9.29
C GLY A 129 3.42 19.62 -8.39
N MET A 130 3.68 19.86 -7.11
CA MET A 130 3.90 18.81 -6.12
C MET A 130 2.70 17.84 -6.03
N ILE A 131 1.47 18.37 -5.94
CA ILE A 131 0.26 17.52 -5.90
C ILE A 131 0.15 16.66 -7.17
N LEU A 132 0.38 17.24 -8.34
CA LEU A 132 0.29 16.49 -9.60
C LEU A 132 1.25 15.30 -9.62
N ILE A 133 2.49 15.48 -9.14
CA ILE A 133 3.47 14.39 -9.05
C ILE A 133 3.02 13.33 -8.04
N LEU A 134 2.50 13.75 -6.88
CA LEU A 134 2.01 12.82 -5.86
C LEU A 134 0.83 11.97 -6.33
N ILE A 135 -0.06 12.52 -7.17
CA ILE A 135 -1.16 11.74 -7.78
C ILE A 135 -0.59 10.60 -8.64
N PHE A 136 0.39 10.88 -9.49
CA PHE A 136 1.02 9.82 -10.29
C PHE A 136 1.74 8.77 -9.44
N ALA A 137 2.34 9.17 -8.31
CA ALA A 137 2.96 8.25 -7.37
C ALA A 137 1.92 7.36 -6.64
N GLU A 138 0.77 7.93 -6.28
CA GLU A 138 -0.31 7.21 -5.58
C GLU A 138 -1.00 6.18 -6.48
N VAL A 139 -1.17 6.50 -7.76
CA VAL A 139 -1.76 5.58 -8.76
C VAL A 139 -0.98 4.26 -8.88
N LEU A 140 0.33 4.24 -8.57
CA LEU A 140 1.12 3.00 -8.51
C LEU A 140 0.56 2.00 -7.49
N GLY A 141 0.09 2.49 -6.33
CA GLY A 141 -0.55 1.66 -5.31
C GLY A 141 -1.93 1.16 -5.75
N LEU A 142 -2.70 2.01 -6.46
CA LEU A 142 -3.99 1.63 -7.03
C LEU A 142 -3.87 0.51 -8.06
N TYR A 143 -2.82 0.50 -8.89
CA TYR A 143 -2.57 -0.59 -9.82
C TYR A 143 -2.38 -1.93 -9.11
N GLY A 144 -1.59 -1.95 -8.03
CA GLY A 144 -1.40 -3.14 -7.20
C GLY A 144 -2.70 -3.65 -6.58
N LEU A 145 -3.55 -2.73 -6.10
CA LEU A 145 -4.86 -3.07 -5.54
C LEU A 145 -5.79 -3.71 -6.57
N ILE A 146 -5.90 -3.14 -7.76
CA ILE A 146 -6.79 -3.66 -8.83
C ILE A 146 -6.36 -5.08 -9.21
N VAL A 147 -5.06 -5.32 -9.38
CA VAL A 147 -4.54 -6.65 -9.69
C VAL A 147 -4.86 -7.64 -8.57
N ALA A 148 -4.65 -7.26 -7.30
CA ALA A 148 -4.96 -8.10 -6.16
C ALA A 148 -6.46 -8.48 -6.08
N LEU A 149 -7.36 -7.53 -6.36
CA LEU A 149 -8.81 -7.76 -6.37
C LEU A 149 -9.25 -8.70 -7.50
N LEU A 150 -8.67 -8.55 -8.69
CA LEU A 150 -8.93 -9.45 -9.82
C LEU A 150 -8.42 -10.87 -9.54
N MET A 151 -7.24 -10.99 -8.92
CA MET A 151 -6.70 -12.28 -8.49
C MET A 151 -7.60 -12.92 -7.44
N ASN A 152 -7.98 -12.20 -6.39
CA ASN A 152 -8.83 -12.77 -5.33
C ASN A 152 -10.22 -13.16 -5.84
N SER A 153 -10.78 -12.44 -6.82
CA SER A 153 -12.06 -12.79 -7.44
C SER A 153 -12.02 -14.16 -8.15
N ARG A 154 -10.83 -14.63 -8.56
CA ARG A 154 -10.60 -15.95 -9.18
C ARG A 154 -10.06 -17.00 -8.22
N SER A 155 -9.92 -16.68 -6.93
CA SER A 155 -9.35 -17.57 -5.92
C SER A 155 -10.36 -18.60 -5.39
N LYS A 156 -11.67 -18.37 -5.58
CA LYS A 156 -12.74 -19.23 -5.07
C LYS A 156 -12.85 -20.54 -5.85
N ALA A 157 -11.99 -21.49 -5.50
CA ALA A 157 -12.07 -22.88 -5.92
C ALA A 157 -12.29 -23.75 -4.67
N VAL A 158 -13.16 -24.75 -4.80
CA VAL A 158 -13.55 -25.64 -3.69
C VAL A 158 -12.79 -26.96 -3.82
N CYS A 159 -12.25 -27.43 -2.69
CA CYS A 159 -11.95 -28.84 -2.42
C CYS A 159 -13.21 -29.49 -1.81
#